data_AF-A0A287DE22-F1
#
_entry.id   AF-A0A287DE22-F1
#
_cell.length_a   1.000
_cell.length_b   1.000
_cell.length_c   1.000
_cell.angle_alpha   90.00
_cell.angle_beta   90.00
_cell.angle_gamma   90.00
#
_symmetry.space_group_name_H-M   'P 1'
#
loop_
_entity.id
_entity.type
_entity.pdbx_description
1 polymer ?
#
loop_
_entity_poly.entity_id
_entity_poly.type
_entity_poly.pdbx_seq_one_letter_code
_entity_poly.pdbx_strand_id
1 'polypeptide(L)'
;PGTQCVLPLQRGVLRSSRGQDAPSPQTFLFTFYGMVLQAEEESTTVRAHLQSLLETSHQWPKQREGIALTVGLAANRHLNDVWAILDQFGRSGPIKWSLHSFSLKVPARASAQGWSWASTLREDQSLQGPTSEDLRWKWASSTILLAYGQVAASAKAHILPWVDNILSRMIFYFRYSSWDETLKQSFLTANLMLMGAISRNEGAHSYEFSQISELLECLMVLMEKEPQDVLCTESRPQALHIISSLCKMRPPMDTNRKSRLLSTCLRSVFALPLLDALEKHTCLFLEPPNIQVRLPQGHAGPGTLQSPNCTAFPPVKWGDNGRTG
;
A
#
# COMPACT_ATOMS: atom_id res chain seq x y z
N PRO A 1 31.98 -2.44 -17.74
CA PRO A 1 31.44 -1.06 -17.70
C PRO A 1 30.46 -0.82 -16.54
N GLY A 2 29.34 -1.57 -16.44
CA GLY A 2 28.33 -1.36 -15.40
C GLY A 2 28.84 -1.44 -13.96
N THR A 3 29.74 -2.39 -13.66
CA THR A 3 30.32 -2.56 -12.32
C THR A 3 31.17 -1.37 -11.86
N GLN A 4 31.79 -0.62 -12.78
CA GLN A 4 32.63 0.54 -12.44
C GLN A 4 31.80 1.76 -12.01
N CYS A 5 30.58 1.94 -12.53
CA CYS A 5 29.67 3.03 -12.14
C CYS A 5 28.91 2.74 -10.84
N VAL A 6 28.71 1.46 -10.49
CA VAL A 6 27.97 1.04 -9.29
C VAL A 6 28.83 1.14 -8.01
N LEU A 7 30.15 1.01 -8.12
CA LEU A 7 31.07 1.11 -6.97
C LEU A 7 31.07 2.51 -6.30
N PRO A 8 31.07 3.64 -7.03
CA PRO A 8 30.86 4.97 -6.46
C PRO A 8 29.52 5.12 -5.72
N LEU A 9 28.43 4.53 -6.25
CA LEU A 9 27.12 4.54 -5.60
C LEU A 9 27.17 3.83 -4.24
N GLN A 10 27.81 2.66 -4.15
CA GLN A 10 27.99 1.94 -2.88
C GLN A 10 28.90 2.70 -1.89
N ARG A 11 29.98 3.35 -2.36
CA ARG A 11 30.89 4.13 -1.50
C ARG A 11 30.28 5.43 -0.98
N GLY A 12 29.43 6.09 -1.77
CA GLY A 12 28.67 7.26 -1.33
C GLY A 12 27.64 6.94 -0.24
N VAL A 13 27.14 5.70 -0.21
CA VAL A 13 26.17 5.24 0.80
C VAL A 13 26.77 5.21 2.21
N LEU A 14 28.05 4.87 2.36
CA LEU A 14 28.71 4.76 3.67
C LEU A 14 29.05 6.11 4.35
N ARG A 15 29.03 7.25 3.62
CA ARG A 15 29.60 8.53 4.09
C ARG A 15 28.61 9.61 4.51
N SER A 16 27.30 9.44 4.33
CA SER A 16 26.33 10.54 4.49
C SER A 16 25.27 10.29 5.56
N SER A 17 25.62 10.58 6.82
CA SER A 17 24.70 10.71 7.94
C SER A 17 24.93 12.04 8.65
N ARG A 18 24.56 13.18 8.04
CA ARG A 18 24.34 14.48 8.73
C ARG A 18 23.77 15.54 7.77
N GLY A 19 22.74 16.27 8.22
CA GLY A 19 22.32 17.59 7.71
C GLY A 19 21.15 17.62 6.71
N GLN A 20 20.15 18.48 6.98
CA GLN A 20 18.90 18.72 6.24
C GLN A 20 19.01 19.77 5.11
N ASP A 21 18.00 19.77 4.24
CA ASP A 21 17.58 20.73 3.18
C ASP A 21 18.26 20.73 1.79
N ALA A 22 19.28 19.90 1.56
CA ALA A 22 19.69 19.52 0.20
C ALA A 22 19.30 18.06 -0.07
N PRO A 23 18.93 17.65 -1.31
CA PRO A 23 18.79 16.24 -1.62
C PRO A 23 20.10 15.56 -1.22
N SER A 24 19.99 14.53 -0.38
CA SER A 24 21.18 13.87 0.16
C SER A 24 22.11 13.48 -1.00
N PRO A 25 23.45 13.51 -0.84
CA PRO A 25 24.37 13.16 -1.92
C PRO A 25 24.03 11.82 -2.60
N GLN A 26 23.43 10.89 -1.85
CA GLN A 26 22.92 9.61 -2.36
C GLN A 26 21.74 9.79 -3.31
N THR A 27 20.72 10.56 -2.92
CA THR A 27 19.57 10.89 -3.76
C THR A 27 20.02 11.53 -5.07
N PHE A 28 20.96 12.48 -5.02
CA PHE A 28 21.52 13.10 -6.21
C PHE A 28 22.17 12.08 -7.16
N LEU A 29 23.00 11.16 -6.63
CA LEU A 29 23.69 10.17 -7.44
C LEU A 29 22.73 9.19 -8.14
N PHE A 30 21.71 8.70 -7.44
CA PHE A 30 20.70 7.81 -8.05
C PHE A 30 19.86 8.53 -9.11
N THR A 31 19.48 9.79 -8.86
CA THR A 31 18.79 10.62 -9.85
C THR A 31 19.67 10.84 -11.08
N PHE A 32 20.93 11.27 -10.89
CA PHE A 32 21.87 11.50 -11.99
C PHE A 32 22.08 10.22 -12.81
N TYR A 33 22.31 9.09 -12.15
CA TYR A 33 22.47 7.81 -12.85
C TYR A 33 21.22 7.40 -13.63
N GLY A 34 20.02 7.61 -13.06
CA GLY A 34 18.76 7.37 -13.75
C GLY A 34 18.58 8.25 -14.99
N MET A 35 18.98 9.52 -14.92
CA MET A 35 18.95 10.43 -16.07
C MET A 35 19.92 9.99 -17.18
N VAL A 36 21.11 9.50 -16.82
CA VAL A 36 22.07 8.95 -17.79
C VAL A 36 21.50 7.71 -18.47
N LEU A 37 20.94 6.76 -17.70
CA LEU A 37 20.31 5.56 -18.26
C LEU A 37 19.07 5.88 -19.09
N GLN A 38 18.34 6.94 -18.76
CA GLN A 38 17.25 7.43 -19.58
C GLN A 38 17.74 8.01 -20.90
N ALA A 39 18.89 8.70 -20.91
CA ALA A 39 19.45 9.33 -22.11
C ALA A 39 20.14 8.32 -23.04
N GLU A 40 20.63 7.20 -22.50
CA GLU A 40 21.26 6.10 -23.24
C GLU A 40 20.37 5.60 -24.39
N GLU A 41 20.98 5.24 -25.53
CA GLU A 41 20.24 4.75 -26.70
C GLU A 41 20.31 3.23 -26.81
N GLU A 42 21.41 2.65 -26.34
CA GLU A 42 21.68 1.23 -26.50
C GLU A 42 20.98 0.41 -25.40
N SER A 43 19.96 -0.35 -25.81
CA SER A 43 19.16 -1.21 -24.94
C SER A 43 20.03 -2.19 -24.13
N THR A 44 21.03 -2.81 -24.76
CA THR A 44 21.91 -3.77 -24.07
C THR A 44 22.70 -3.12 -22.94
N THR A 45 23.13 -1.87 -23.13
CA THR A 45 23.83 -1.06 -22.12
C THR A 45 22.90 -0.74 -20.95
N VAL A 46 21.68 -0.27 -21.21
CA VAL A 46 20.69 0.03 -20.17
C VAL A 46 20.38 -1.22 -19.35
N ARG A 47 20.13 -2.35 -20.01
CA ARG A 47 19.85 -3.64 -19.37
C ARG A 47 20.98 -4.10 -18.46
N ALA A 48 22.22 -4.04 -18.94
CA ALA A 48 23.40 -4.45 -18.16
C ALA A 48 23.60 -3.57 -16.91
N HIS A 49 23.38 -2.26 -17.05
CA HIS A 49 23.51 -1.31 -15.94
C HIS A 49 22.40 -1.47 -14.90
N LEU A 50 21.16 -1.71 -15.33
CA LEU A 50 20.03 -1.99 -14.43
C LEU A 50 20.19 -3.33 -13.71
N GLN A 51 20.65 -4.37 -14.41
CA GLN A 51 20.93 -5.66 -13.80
C GLN A 51 22.01 -5.51 -12.71
N SER A 52 23.14 -4.87 -13.03
CA SER A 52 24.21 -4.66 -12.05
C SER A 52 23.77 -3.79 -10.87
N LEU A 53 22.83 -2.86 -11.07
CA LEU A 53 22.26 -2.04 -10.01
C LEU A 53 21.36 -2.85 -9.07
N LEU A 54 20.50 -3.71 -9.62
CA LEU A 54 19.63 -4.59 -8.83
C LEU A 54 20.40 -5.68 -8.10
N GLU A 55 21.58 -6.08 -8.58
CA GLU A 55 22.45 -7.04 -7.87
C GLU A 55 23.17 -6.42 -6.65
N THR A 56 23.01 -5.11 -6.40
CA THR A 56 23.59 -4.45 -5.23
C THR A 56 22.87 -4.78 -3.92
N SER A 57 23.46 -4.39 -2.78
CA SER A 57 22.79 -4.56 -1.48
C SER A 57 21.51 -3.73 -1.39
N HIS A 58 20.43 -4.35 -0.90
CA HIS A 58 19.16 -3.69 -0.63
C HIS A 58 18.97 -3.33 0.84
N GLN A 59 19.99 -3.51 1.68
CA GLN A 59 19.86 -3.40 3.14
C GLN A 59 19.37 -2.02 3.62
N TRP A 60 19.81 -0.95 2.95
CA TRP A 60 19.56 0.42 3.42
C TRP A 60 18.32 1.06 2.76
N PRO A 61 17.38 1.65 3.54
CA PRO A 61 16.15 2.24 3.00
C PRO A 61 16.37 3.26 1.88
N LYS A 62 17.25 4.25 2.11
CA LYS A 62 17.57 5.29 1.11
C LYS A 62 18.17 4.72 -0.18
N GLN A 63 18.93 3.63 -0.07
CA GLN A 63 19.48 2.94 -1.24
C GLN A 63 18.37 2.25 -2.03
N ARG A 64 17.41 1.60 -1.37
CA ARG A 64 16.26 0.98 -2.05
C ARG A 64 15.44 2.02 -2.82
N GLU A 65 15.13 3.14 -2.17
CA GLU A 65 14.42 4.27 -2.80
C GLU A 65 15.19 4.83 -3.98
N GLY A 66 16.52 5.01 -3.83
CA GLY A 66 17.40 5.46 -4.90
C GLY A 66 17.43 4.50 -6.09
N ILE A 67 17.59 3.19 -5.85
CA ILE A 67 17.54 2.17 -6.90
C ILE A 67 16.21 2.22 -7.64
N ALA A 68 15.09 2.24 -6.90
CA ALA A 68 13.75 2.31 -7.49
C ALA A 68 13.58 3.58 -8.35
N LEU A 69 14.06 4.74 -7.88
CA LEU A 69 14.03 5.99 -8.62
C LEU A 69 14.84 5.90 -9.93
N THR A 70 16.06 5.37 -9.88
CA THR A 70 16.89 5.15 -11.07
C THR A 70 16.17 4.26 -12.09
N VAL A 71 15.53 3.18 -11.63
CA VAL A 71 14.75 2.27 -12.47
C VAL A 71 13.57 2.99 -13.12
N GLY A 72 12.83 3.81 -12.36
CA GLY A 72 11.73 4.62 -12.89
C GLY A 72 12.19 5.65 -13.93
N LEU A 73 13.30 6.35 -13.69
CA LEU A 73 13.84 7.31 -14.65
C LEU A 73 14.21 6.63 -15.97
N ALA A 74 14.88 5.47 -15.92
CA ALA A 74 15.19 4.68 -17.12
C ALA A 74 13.91 4.21 -17.85
N ALA A 75 12.85 3.87 -17.10
CA ALA A 75 11.59 3.38 -17.67
C ALA A 75 10.87 4.42 -18.54
N ASN A 76 11.16 5.72 -18.38
CA ASN A 76 10.60 6.77 -19.23
C ASN A 76 10.91 6.62 -20.73
N ARG A 77 12.04 5.99 -21.09
CA ARG A 77 12.42 5.71 -22.48
C ARG A 77 12.58 4.21 -22.76
N HIS A 78 12.88 3.41 -21.74
CA HIS A 78 13.21 1.98 -21.88
C HIS A 78 12.24 1.08 -21.11
N LEU A 79 10.93 1.37 -21.16
CA LEU A 79 9.92 0.66 -20.37
C LEU A 79 9.97 -0.87 -20.54
N ASN A 80 10.07 -1.35 -21.78
CA ASN A 80 10.14 -2.79 -22.10
C ASN A 80 11.39 -3.46 -21.50
N ASP A 81 12.53 -2.77 -21.57
CA ASP A 81 13.80 -3.29 -21.04
C ASP A 81 13.81 -3.32 -19.52
N VAL A 82 13.32 -2.25 -18.90
CA VAL A 82 13.16 -2.18 -17.45
C VAL A 82 12.23 -3.28 -16.96
N TRP A 83 11.08 -3.48 -17.63
CA TRP A 83 10.16 -4.56 -17.31
C TRP A 83 10.84 -5.93 -17.38
N ALA A 84 11.56 -6.20 -18.47
CA ALA A 84 12.26 -7.47 -18.65
C ALA A 84 13.33 -7.73 -17.58
N ILE A 85 14.07 -6.69 -17.18
CA ILE A 85 15.09 -6.80 -16.13
C ILE A 85 14.46 -7.04 -14.76
N LEU A 86 13.38 -6.34 -14.41
CA LEU A 86 12.65 -6.57 -13.16
C LEU A 86 12.03 -7.98 -13.13
N ASP A 87 11.48 -8.45 -14.25
CA ASP A 87 10.92 -9.79 -14.37
C ASP A 87 12.00 -10.87 -14.22
N GLN A 88 13.14 -10.70 -14.89
CA GLN A 88 14.28 -11.61 -14.83
C GLN A 88 14.86 -11.68 -13.41
N PHE A 89 15.10 -10.53 -12.78
CA PHE A 89 15.59 -10.47 -11.40
C PHE A 89 14.63 -11.19 -10.45
N GLY A 90 13.32 -10.96 -10.63
CA GLY A 90 12.27 -11.64 -9.87
C GLY A 90 12.16 -13.15 -10.04
N ARG A 91 12.55 -13.66 -11.21
CA ARG A 91 12.59 -15.12 -11.45
C ARG A 91 13.83 -15.77 -10.84
N SER A 92 14.93 -15.04 -10.77
CA SER A 92 16.23 -15.58 -10.36
C SER A 92 16.39 -15.82 -8.84
N GLY A 93 15.55 -15.22 -8.00
CA GLY A 93 15.69 -15.28 -6.53
C GLY A 93 14.44 -15.69 -5.76
N PRO A 94 13.37 -14.88 -5.76
CA PRO A 94 12.13 -15.12 -4.99
C PRO A 94 11.45 -16.47 -5.24
N ILE A 95 11.55 -16.99 -6.47
CA ILE A 95 10.91 -18.28 -6.83
C ILE A 95 11.57 -19.45 -6.07
N LYS A 96 12.87 -19.36 -5.74
CA LYS A 96 13.52 -20.36 -4.87
C LYS A 96 12.95 -20.30 -3.45
N TRP A 97 12.62 -19.12 -2.93
CA TRP A 97 12.03 -18.94 -1.61
C TRP A 97 10.62 -19.56 -1.54
N SER A 98 9.77 -19.32 -2.54
CA SER A 98 8.44 -19.94 -2.62
C SER A 98 8.50 -21.47 -2.80
N LEU A 99 9.53 -22.02 -3.46
CA LEU A 99 9.68 -23.46 -3.65
C LEU A 99 10.24 -24.16 -2.40
N HIS A 100 11.09 -23.49 -1.62
CA HIS A 100 11.68 -24.07 -0.41
C HIS A 100 10.77 -23.93 0.82
N SER A 101 9.94 -22.88 0.89
CA SER A 101 8.94 -22.68 1.95
C SER A 101 7.66 -23.51 1.74
N PHE A 102 7.34 -23.93 0.51
CA PHE A 102 6.10 -24.67 0.19
C PHE A 102 6.37 -26.07 -0.35
N SER A 103 6.91 -26.97 0.47
CA SER A 103 6.62 -28.40 0.31
C SER A 103 5.45 -28.80 1.21
N LEU A 104 4.25 -28.28 0.95
CA LEU A 104 3.04 -28.78 1.63
C LEU A 104 1.85 -28.91 0.67
N LYS A 105 1.34 -30.15 0.71
CA LYS A 105 0.20 -30.75 0.02
C LYS A 105 -1.04 -29.83 0.09
N VAL A 106 -1.49 -29.34 -1.06
CA VAL A 106 -2.79 -28.64 -1.16
C VAL A 106 -3.91 -29.66 -0.92
N PRO A 107 -4.76 -29.53 0.11
CA PRO A 107 -5.95 -30.35 0.20
C PRO A 107 -6.96 -29.86 -0.84
N ALA A 108 -7.38 -30.77 -1.72
CA ALA A 108 -8.37 -30.54 -2.75
C ALA A 108 -9.78 -30.37 -2.14
N ARG A 109 -10.05 -29.25 -1.46
CA ARG A 109 -11.41 -28.70 -1.22
C ARG A 109 -11.33 -27.34 -0.52
N ALA A 110 -11.12 -26.27 -1.28
CA ALA A 110 -11.29 -24.91 -0.78
C ALA A 110 -12.07 -24.07 -1.81
N SER A 111 -13.36 -24.32 -1.88
CA SER A 111 -14.31 -23.50 -2.61
C SER A 111 -15.07 -22.59 -1.63
N ALA A 112 -15.17 -21.30 -1.98
CA ALA A 112 -16.13 -20.28 -1.53
C ALA A 112 -15.76 -19.27 -0.42
N GLN A 113 -14.58 -19.30 0.19
CA GLN A 113 -14.15 -18.23 1.12
C GLN A 113 -12.72 -17.77 0.79
N GLY A 114 -12.60 -16.60 0.19
CA GLY A 114 -11.34 -16.04 -0.29
C GLY A 114 -10.44 -15.54 0.84
N TRP A 115 -9.92 -16.43 1.70
CA TRP A 115 -8.92 -16.10 2.74
C TRP A 115 -7.86 -17.19 2.94
N SER A 116 -7.82 -18.20 2.08
CA SER A 116 -6.97 -19.39 2.24
C SER A 116 -5.49 -19.09 2.52
N TRP A 117 -4.92 -18.06 1.86
CA TRP A 117 -3.51 -17.70 2.02
C TRP A 117 -3.21 -16.83 3.27
N ALA A 118 -4.20 -16.10 3.79
CA ALA A 118 -4.01 -15.25 4.97
C ALA A 118 -3.84 -16.07 6.26
N SER A 119 -4.40 -17.30 6.28
CA SER A 119 -4.20 -18.30 7.32
C SER A 119 -2.77 -18.85 7.32
N THR A 120 -2.22 -19.11 6.12
CA THR A 120 -0.84 -19.61 5.93
C THR A 120 0.21 -18.61 6.41
N LEU A 121 -0.09 -17.31 6.38
CA LEU A 121 0.79 -16.25 6.88
C LEU A 121 0.93 -16.19 8.41
N ARG A 122 0.16 -16.99 9.17
CA ARG A 122 0.14 -16.92 10.63
C ARG A 122 1.19 -17.80 11.30
N GLU A 123 1.84 -18.74 10.60
CA GLU A 123 2.44 -19.90 11.28
C GLU A 123 3.86 -20.36 10.89
N ASP A 124 4.64 -19.62 10.10
CA ASP A 124 6.03 -20.01 9.82
C ASP A 124 7.06 -19.00 10.34
N GLN A 125 7.20 -18.95 11.66
CA GLN A 125 8.46 -18.55 12.31
C GLN A 125 9.16 -19.84 12.76
N SER A 126 9.69 -20.59 11.80
CA SER A 126 10.55 -21.73 12.10
C SER A 126 11.83 -21.29 12.84
N LEU A 127 12.21 -22.10 13.84
CA LEU A 127 13.30 -21.93 14.81
C LEU A 127 14.73 -22.02 14.21
N GLN A 128 14.93 -21.62 12.96
CA GLN A 128 16.24 -21.53 12.32
C GLN A 128 16.53 -20.08 11.92
N GLY A 129 17.63 -19.53 12.43
CA GLY A 129 18.02 -18.15 12.17
C GLY A 129 18.09 -17.87 10.66
N PRO A 130 17.65 -16.68 10.20
CA PRO A 130 17.57 -16.37 8.77
C PRO A 130 18.96 -16.44 8.15
N THR A 131 19.08 -17.11 6.99
CA THR A 131 20.35 -17.14 6.25
C THR A 131 20.65 -15.77 5.64
N SER A 132 21.91 -15.51 5.29
CA SER A 132 22.29 -14.25 4.64
C SER A 132 21.58 -14.03 3.29
N GLU A 133 21.16 -15.10 2.62
CA GLU A 133 20.40 -15.02 1.37
C GLU A 133 18.93 -14.64 1.63
N ASP A 134 18.34 -15.15 2.72
CA ASP A 134 16.97 -14.81 3.13
C ASP A 134 16.81 -13.31 3.44
N LEU A 135 17.80 -12.73 4.12
CA LEU A 135 17.83 -11.30 4.44
C LEU A 135 17.98 -10.43 3.18
N ARG A 136 18.80 -10.87 2.22
CA ARG A 136 18.97 -10.16 0.95
C ARG A 136 17.64 -10.07 0.20
N TRP A 137 16.93 -11.18 0.07
CA TRP A 137 15.67 -11.22 -0.68
C TRP A 137 14.53 -10.50 0.03
N LYS A 138 14.49 -10.57 1.36
CA LYS A 138 13.60 -9.75 2.19
C LYS A 138 13.65 -8.26 1.80
N TRP A 139 14.85 -7.69 1.70
CA TRP A 139 15.01 -6.28 1.34
C TRP A 139 14.87 -6.01 -0.17
N ALA A 140 15.27 -6.97 -1.01
CA ALA A 140 15.12 -6.87 -2.45
C ALA A 140 13.64 -6.76 -2.85
N SER A 141 12.73 -7.54 -2.24
CA SER A 141 11.29 -7.46 -2.50
C SER A 141 10.72 -6.06 -2.28
N SER A 142 11.14 -5.38 -1.20
CA SER A 142 10.75 -3.99 -0.92
C SER A 142 11.22 -3.03 -2.02
N THR A 143 12.45 -3.23 -2.51
CA THR A 143 13.02 -2.44 -3.61
C THR A 143 12.26 -2.66 -4.91
N ILE A 144 11.93 -3.91 -5.22
CA ILE A 144 11.21 -4.27 -6.45
C ILE A 144 9.77 -3.73 -6.43
N LEU A 145 9.09 -3.75 -5.28
CA LEU A 145 7.78 -3.10 -5.13
C LEU A 145 7.87 -1.60 -5.46
N LEU A 146 8.82 -0.89 -4.85
CA LEU A 146 9.04 0.53 -5.15
C LEU A 146 9.40 0.77 -6.61
N ALA A 147 10.23 -0.09 -7.21
CA ALA A 147 10.61 0.01 -8.62
C ALA A 147 9.40 -0.15 -9.54
N TYR A 148 8.48 -1.07 -9.27
CA TYR A 148 7.22 -1.18 -10.02
C TYR A 148 6.34 0.07 -9.87
N GLY A 149 6.27 0.66 -8.68
CA GLY A 149 5.58 1.94 -8.46
C GLY A 149 6.18 3.09 -9.29
N GLN A 150 7.52 3.17 -9.32
CA GLN A 150 8.26 4.14 -10.13
C GLN A 150 8.06 3.92 -11.63
N VAL A 151 8.11 2.67 -12.09
CA VAL A 151 7.78 2.29 -13.49
C VAL A 151 6.38 2.74 -13.86
N ALA A 152 5.40 2.53 -12.96
CA ALA A 152 4.03 2.97 -13.21
C ALA A 152 3.93 4.49 -13.36
N ALA A 153 4.58 5.26 -12.49
CA ALA A 153 4.62 6.72 -12.58
C ALA A 153 5.31 7.22 -13.85
N SER A 154 6.31 6.49 -14.35
CA SER A 154 7.08 6.83 -15.54
C SER A 154 6.45 6.43 -16.87
N ALA A 155 5.45 5.54 -16.88
CA ALA A 155 4.76 5.12 -18.11
C ALA A 155 3.83 6.20 -18.71
N LYS A 156 3.64 7.34 -18.02
CA LYS A 156 2.85 8.51 -18.47
C LYS A 156 1.47 8.10 -19.03
N ALA A 157 1.13 8.55 -20.23
CA ALA A 157 -0.16 8.31 -20.88
C ALA A 157 -0.36 6.85 -21.35
N HIS A 158 0.68 6.02 -21.32
CA HIS A 158 0.64 4.64 -21.84
C HIS A 158 0.65 3.59 -20.72
N ILE A 159 0.28 3.97 -19.49
CA ILE A 159 0.27 3.07 -18.34
C ILE A 159 -0.78 1.96 -18.44
N LEU A 160 -1.97 2.23 -19.02
CA LEU A 160 -3.12 1.31 -18.94
C LEU A 160 -2.80 -0.14 -19.38
N PRO A 161 -2.14 -0.40 -20.53
CA PRO A 161 -1.79 -1.77 -20.94
C PRO A 161 -0.84 -2.50 -20.00
N TRP A 162 -0.15 -1.78 -19.10
CA TRP A 162 0.82 -2.33 -18.16
C TRP A 162 0.27 -2.53 -16.75
N VAL A 163 -0.87 -1.91 -16.40
CA VAL A 163 -1.37 -1.87 -15.02
C VAL A 163 -1.57 -3.28 -14.46
N ASP A 164 -2.26 -4.16 -15.17
CA ASP A 164 -2.54 -5.52 -14.67
C ASP A 164 -1.26 -6.35 -14.52
N ASN A 165 -0.29 -6.17 -15.41
CA ASN A 165 1.00 -6.84 -15.31
C ASN A 165 1.78 -6.35 -14.08
N ILE A 166 1.86 -5.02 -13.92
CA ILE A 166 2.53 -4.38 -12.76
C ILE A 166 1.85 -4.82 -11.46
N LEU A 167 0.52 -4.74 -11.38
CA LEU A 167 -0.25 -5.16 -10.21
C LEU A 167 -0.04 -6.64 -9.88
N SER A 168 -0.11 -7.52 -10.88
CA SER A 168 0.11 -8.95 -10.68
C SER A 168 1.48 -9.21 -10.02
N ARG A 169 2.53 -8.52 -10.49
CA ARG A 169 3.87 -8.62 -9.88
C ARG A 169 3.91 -8.03 -8.48
N MET A 170 3.34 -6.85 -8.25
CA MET A 170 3.29 -6.23 -6.92
C MET A 170 2.56 -7.12 -5.89
N ILE A 171 1.42 -7.69 -6.28
CA ILE A 171 0.64 -8.63 -5.46
C ILE A 171 1.47 -9.87 -5.14
N PHE A 172 2.17 -10.44 -6.13
CA PHE A 172 3.05 -11.58 -5.94
C PHE A 172 4.13 -11.29 -4.87
N TYR A 173 4.88 -10.20 -5.02
CA TYR A 173 5.91 -9.85 -4.04
C TYR A 173 5.34 -9.60 -2.64
N PHE A 174 4.19 -8.94 -2.55
CA PHE A 174 3.56 -8.69 -1.26
C PHE A 174 3.11 -9.98 -0.57
N ARG A 175 2.50 -10.92 -1.30
CA ARG A 175 1.97 -12.17 -0.72
C ARG A 175 3.04 -13.17 -0.33
N TYR A 176 4.18 -13.18 -1.03
CA TYR A 176 5.23 -14.20 -0.88
C TYR A 176 6.54 -13.66 -0.29
N SER A 177 6.54 -12.47 0.32
CA SER A 177 7.71 -11.92 1.02
C SER A 177 7.48 -11.83 2.53
N SER A 178 8.52 -11.50 3.29
CA SER A 178 8.39 -11.24 4.73
C SER A 178 7.58 -9.96 4.98
N TRP A 179 6.43 -10.08 5.64
CA TRP A 179 5.54 -8.97 6.02
C TRP A 179 6.11 -8.09 7.14
N ASP A 180 7.26 -7.47 6.89
CA ASP A 180 7.81 -6.44 7.78
C ASP A 180 7.30 -5.04 7.42
N GLU A 181 7.56 -4.07 8.29
CA GLU A 181 7.06 -2.71 8.10
C GLU A 181 7.63 -2.03 6.84
N THR A 182 8.86 -2.41 6.44
CA THR A 182 9.47 -1.91 5.21
C THR A 182 8.72 -2.40 3.96
N LEU A 183 8.39 -3.69 3.90
CA LEU A 183 7.65 -4.25 2.78
C LEU A 183 6.24 -3.64 2.69
N LYS A 184 5.55 -3.50 3.83
CA LYS A 184 4.24 -2.85 3.88
C LYS A 184 4.28 -1.43 3.33
N GLN A 185 5.22 -0.61 3.82
CA GLN A 185 5.38 0.78 3.35
C GLN A 185 5.74 0.85 1.87
N SER A 186 6.60 -0.05 1.40
CA SER A 186 6.97 -0.15 -0.01
C SER A 186 5.76 -0.51 -0.89
N PHE A 187 4.93 -1.45 -0.44
CA PHE A 187 3.70 -1.85 -1.12
C PHE A 187 2.70 -0.70 -1.19
N LEU A 188 2.42 -0.02 -0.07
CA LEU A 188 1.49 1.10 -0.02
C LEU A 188 1.97 2.27 -0.90
N THR A 189 3.25 2.63 -0.79
CA THR A 189 3.87 3.70 -1.60
C THR A 189 3.76 3.38 -3.09
N ALA A 190 4.14 2.17 -3.50
CA ALA A 190 4.07 1.75 -4.90
C ALA A 190 2.63 1.78 -5.45
N ASN A 191 1.64 1.36 -4.65
CA ASN A 191 0.23 1.44 -5.04
C ASN A 191 -0.25 2.88 -5.12
N LEU A 192 0.17 3.78 -4.24
CA LEU A 192 -0.16 5.21 -4.34
C LEU A 192 0.39 5.81 -5.64
N MET A 193 1.63 5.47 -6.01
CA MET A 193 2.23 5.90 -7.28
C MET A 193 1.45 5.38 -8.49
N LEU A 194 1.08 4.10 -8.47
CA LEU A 194 0.27 3.48 -9.52
C LEU A 194 -1.11 4.14 -9.63
N MET A 195 -1.81 4.34 -8.50
CA MET A 195 -3.11 5.02 -8.49
C MET A 195 -3.00 6.45 -9.04
N GLY A 196 -1.94 7.17 -8.67
CA GLY A 196 -1.66 8.50 -9.21
C GLY A 196 -1.35 8.51 -10.70
N ALA A 197 -0.73 7.45 -11.24
CA ALA A 197 -0.48 7.29 -12.67
C ALA A 197 -1.79 7.00 -13.43
N ILE A 198 -2.64 6.11 -12.89
CA ILE A 198 -3.94 5.77 -13.47
C ILE A 198 -4.88 6.98 -13.45
N SER A 199 -4.94 7.73 -12.34
CA SER A 199 -5.86 8.87 -12.20
C SER A 199 -5.56 10.04 -13.14
N ARG A 200 -4.33 10.11 -13.69
CA ARG A 200 -3.93 11.11 -14.70
C ARG A 200 -4.28 10.69 -16.12
N ASN A 201 -4.79 9.47 -16.33
CA ASN A 201 -5.07 8.93 -17.64
C ASN A 201 -6.56 9.05 -17.99
N GLU A 202 -6.88 9.74 -19.08
CA GLU A 202 -8.26 9.99 -19.52
C GLU A 202 -9.05 8.70 -19.81
N GLY A 203 -8.37 7.62 -20.22
CA GLY A 203 -8.98 6.32 -20.53
C GLY A 203 -9.22 5.42 -19.31
N ALA A 204 -8.80 5.83 -18.11
CA ALA A 204 -8.89 4.96 -16.92
C ALA A 204 -10.33 4.61 -16.52
N HIS A 205 -11.31 5.45 -16.86
CA HIS A 205 -12.71 5.22 -16.51
C HIS A 205 -13.40 4.11 -17.32
N SER A 206 -12.91 3.85 -18.54
CA SER A 206 -13.43 2.80 -19.42
C SER A 206 -12.59 1.52 -19.36
N TYR A 207 -11.40 1.57 -18.78
CA TYR A 207 -10.52 0.41 -18.66
C TYR A 207 -11.03 -0.57 -17.60
N GLU A 208 -11.10 -1.86 -17.97
CA GLU A 208 -11.45 -2.95 -17.06
C GLU A 208 -10.18 -3.60 -16.52
N PHE A 209 -9.93 -3.40 -15.23
CA PHE A 209 -8.77 -3.95 -14.54
C PHE A 209 -9.09 -5.33 -13.99
N SER A 210 -8.20 -6.29 -14.25
CA SER A 210 -8.36 -7.68 -13.79
C SER A 210 -7.92 -7.88 -12.34
N GLN A 211 -6.88 -7.16 -11.89
CA GLN A 211 -6.22 -7.38 -10.60
C GLN A 211 -6.80 -6.58 -9.42
N ILE A 212 -7.86 -5.79 -9.63
CA ILE A 212 -8.45 -4.95 -8.56
C ILE A 212 -8.91 -5.80 -7.38
N SER A 213 -9.53 -6.94 -7.65
CA SER A 213 -10.10 -7.80 -6.61
C SER A 213 -9.01 -8.33 -5.68
N GLU A 214 -7.91 -8.79 -6.27
CA GLU A 214 -6.76 -9.38 -5.59
C GLU A 214 -5.99 -8.32 -4.78
N LEU A 215 -5.85 -7.11 -5.34
CA LEU A 215 -5.25 -5.99 -4.62
C LEU A 215 -6.11 -5.56 -3.42
N LEU A 216 -7.43 -5.48 -3.58
CA LEU A 216 -8.35 -5.17 -2.47
C LEU A 216 -8.23 -6.19 -1.34
N GLU A 217 -8.17 -7.48 -1.66
CA GLU A 217 -7.98 -8.53 -0.63
C GLU A 217 -6.61 -8.35 0.07
N CYS A 218 -5.54 -7.98 -0.64
CA CYS A 218 -4.25 -7.69 -0.01
C CYS A 218 -4.34 -6.51 0.97
N LEU A 219 -5.01 -5.42 0.59
CA LEU A 219 -5.18 -4.22 1.42
C LEU A 219 -6.08 -4.48 2.63
N MET A 220 -7.13 -5.29 2.48
CA MET A 220 -7.98 -5.70 3.58
C MET A 220 -7.20 -6.54 4.60
N VAL A 221 -6.40 -7.52 4.16
CA VAL A 221 -5.53 -8.29 5.05
C VAL A 221 -4.52 -7.39 5.75
N LEU A 222 -3.92 -6.42 5.03
CA LEU A 222 -3.04 -5.42 5.63
C LEU A 222 -3.76 -4.67 6.75
N MET A 223 -4.95 -4.14 6.49
CA MET A 223 -5.72 -3.40 7.50
C MET A 223 -6.14 -4.23 8.71
N GLU A 224 -6.47 -5.52 8.53
CA GLU A 224 -6.84 -6.41 9.62
C GLU A 224 -5.67 -6.77 10.53
N LYS A 225 -4.45 -6.75 9.97
CA LYS A 225 -3.20 -7.05 10.71
C LYS A 225 -2.62 -5.82 11.41
N GLU A 226 -3.14 -4.63 11.15
CA GLU A 226 -2.67 -3.41 11.81
C GLU A 226 -3.05 -3.40 13.31
N PRO A 227 -2.14 -2.94 14.18
CA PRO A 227 -2.29 -3.00 15.64
C PRO A 227 -3.48 -2.16 16.13
N GLN A 228 -4.54 -2.80 16.60
CA GLN A 228 -5.79 -2.14 17.02
C GLN A 228 -5.65 -1.29 18.29
N ASP A 229 -4.57 -1.49 19.05
CA ASP A 229 -4.22 -0.79 20.28
C ASP A 229 -3.69 0.63 20.04
N VAL A 230 -3.22 0.93 18.83
CA VAL A 230 -2.80 2.28 18.42
C VAL A 230 -3.90 2.91 17.56
N LEU A 231 -4.37 4.11 17.93
CA LEU A 231 -5.48 4.79 17.23
C LEU A 231 -5.16 5.13 15.76
N CYS A 232 -3.90 5.46 15.45
CA CYS A 232 -3.45 5.81 14.10
C CYS A 232 -2.08 5.19 13.78
N THR A 233 -2.00 4.41 12.71
CA THR A 233 -0.74 4.06 12.04
C THR A 233 -0.66 4.80 10.70
N GLU A 234 0.54 5.07 10.16
CA GLU A 234 0.69 5.70 8.84
C GLU A 234 0.14 4.83 7.70
N SER A 235 0.19 3.51 7.89
CA SER A 235 -0.29 2.49 6.93
C SER A 235 -1.80 2.55 6.69
N ARG A 236 -2.61 2.83 7.72
CA ARG A 236 -4.08 2.87 7.63
C ARG A 236 -4.63 3.93 6.67
N PRO A 237 -4.31 5.23 6.81
CA PRO A 237 -4.83 6.25 5.91
C PRO A 237 -4.35 6.03 4.47
N GLN A 238 -3.12 5.54 4.27
CA GLN A 238 -2.64 5.16 2.94
C GLN A 238 -3.46 4.01 2.34
N ALA A 239 -3.69 2.94 3.09
CA ALA A 239 -4.50 1.81 2.64
C ALA A 239 -5.94 2.25 2.31
N LEU A 240 -6.58 3.04 3.17
CA LEU A 240 -7.91 3.58 2.95
C LEU A 240 -7.98 4.49 1.70
N HIS A 241 -6.95 5.31 1.48
CA HIS A 241 -6.87 6.15 0.28
C HIS A 241 -6.76 5.31 -1.01
N ILE A 242 -5.94 4.25 -0.99
CA ILE A 242 -5.82 3.32 -2.12
C ILE A 242 -7.14 2.60 -2.35
N ILE A 243 -7.76 2.05 -1.31
CA ILE A 243 -9.07 1.38 -1.36
C ILE A 243 -10.13 2.31 -1.97
N SER A 244 -10.22 3.56 -1.50
CA SER A 244 -11.16 4.55 -2.03
C SER A 244 -10.95 4.79 -3.53
N SER A 245 -9.69 4.81 -3.97
CA SER A 245 -9.34 4.96 -5.39
C SER A 245 -9.76 3.72 -6.20
N LEU A 246 -9.50 2.52 -5.66
CA LEU A 246 -9.90 1.24 -6.26
C LEU A 246 -11.41 1.11 -6.44
N CYS A 247 -12.20 1.58 -5.47
CA CYS A 247 -13.67 1.53 -5.55
C CYS A 247 -14.26 2.34 -6.72
N LYS A 248 -13.49 3.27 -7.30
CA LYS A 248 -13.92 4.11 -8.45
C LYS A 248 -13.59 3.46 -9.80
N MET A 249 -12.80 2.39 -9.82
CA MET A 249 -12.35 1.73 -11.03
C MET A 249 -13.31 0.62 -11.48
N ARG A 250 -13.14 0.13 -12.72
CA ARG A 250 -13.94 -0.97 -13.27
C ARG A 250 -13.15 -2.29 -13.27
N PRO A 251 -13.81 -3.44 -13.04
CA PRO A 251 -15.25 -3.62 -12.80
C PRO A 251 -15.68 -3.14 -11.40
N PRO A 252 -16.92 -2.65 -11.25
CA PRO A 252 -17.41 -2.19 -9.95
C PRO A 252 -17.44 -3.37 -8.96
N MET A 253 -17.03 -3.10 -7.72
CA MET A 253 -17.07 -4.09 -6.65
C MET A 253 -18.50 -4.57 -6.39
N ASP A 254 -18.65 -5.88 -6.16
CA ASP A 254 -19.90 -6.47 -5.73
C ASP A 254 -20.29 -6.04 -4.31
N THR A 255 -21.58 -6.17 -4.00
CA THR A 255 -22.16 -5.71 -2.73
C THR A 255 -21.62 -6.47 -1.52
N ASN A 256 -21.29 -7.76 -1.66
CA ASN A 256 -20.77 -8.57 -0.55
C ASN A 256 -19.38 -8.08 -0.15
N ARG A 257 -18.49 -7.85 -1.12
CA ARG A 257 -17.16 -7.29 -0.88
C ARG A 257 -17.21 -5.88 -0.31
N LYS A 258 -18.13 -5.02 -0.78
CA LYS A 258 -18.34 -3.68 -0.20
C LYS A 258 -18.71 -3.76 1.29
N SER A 259 -19.63 -4.65 1.66
CA SER A 259 -20.02 -4.87 3.06
C SER A 259 -18.85 -5.35 3.92
N ARG A 260 -18.09 -6.35 3.43
CA ARG A 260 -16.89 -6.86 4.12
C ARG A 260 -15.84 -5.76 4.31
N LEU A 261 -15.56 -5.00 3.25
CA LEU A 261 -14.62 -3.89 3.28
C LEU A 261 -15.02 -2.85 4.33
N LEU A 262 -16.28 -2.42 4.35
CA LEU A 262 -16.79 -1.48 5.35
C LEU A 262 -16.63 -2.02 6.77
N SER A 263 -16.96 -3.30 6.99
CA SER A 263 -16.78 -3.95 8.30
C SER A 263 -15.31 -3.95 8.73
N THR A 264 -14.39 -4.28 7.84
CA THR A 264 -12.94 -4.28 8.10
C THR A 264 -12.42 -2.87 8.40
N CYS A 265 -12.80 -1.85 7.61
CA CYS A 265 -12.43 -0.46 7.84
C CYS A 265 -12.96 0.07 9.18
N LEU A 266 -14.22 -0.21 9.51
CA LEU A 266 -14.81 0.23 10.78
C LEU A 266 -14.11 -0.42 11.96
N ARG A 267 -13.82 -1.73 11.87
CA ARG A 267 -13.09 -2.45 12.93
C ARG A 267 -11.66 -1.94 13.10
N SER A 268 -10.98 -1.56 12.02
CA SER A 268 -9.59 -1.09 12.10
C SER A 268 -9.47 0.35 12.64
N VAL A 269 -10.50 1.19 12.47
CA VAL A 269 -10.50 2.59 12.92
C VAL A 269 -11.17 2.76 14.29
N PHE A 270 -12.25 2.03 14.55
CA PHE A 270 -13.06 2.15 15.77
C PHE A 270 -12.84 1.00 16.77
N ALA A 271 -11.73 0.26 16.66
CA ALA A 271 -11.34 -0.61 17.76
C ALA A 271 -11.09 0.24 19.00
N LEU A 272 -11.88 0.00 20.05
CA LEU A 272 -11.70 0.64 21.34
C LEU A 272 -10.31 0.25 21.88
N PRO A 273 -9.46 1.21 22.28
CA PRO A 273 -8.23 0.90 22.99
C PRO A 273 -8.55 0.06 24.24
N LEU A 274 -7.64 -0.83 24.64
CA LEU A 274 -7.75 -1.52 25.92
C LEU A 274 -7.89 -0.49 27.06
N LEU A 275 -8.64 -0.83 28.11
CA LEU A 275 -8.93 0.08 29.23
C LEU A 275 -7.66 0.70 29.82
N ASP A 276 -6.58 -0.08 29.93
CA ASP A 276 -5.25 0.36 30.42
C ASP A 276 -4.56 1.41 29.52
N ALA A 277 -4.85 1.41 28.21
CA ALA A 277 -4.35 2.42 27.27
C ALA A 277 -5.18 3.69 27.35
N LEU A 278 -6.50 3.56 27.52
CA LEU A 278 -7.40 4.69 27.72
C LEU A 278 -7.09 5.42 29.03
N GLU A 279 -6.80 4.68 30.11
CA GLU A 279 -6.46 5.25 31.42
C GLU A 279 -5.20 6.13 31.39
N LYS A 280 -4.18 5.73 30.61
CA LYS A 280 -2.96 6.54 30.38
C LYS A 280 -3.22 7.83 29.59
N HIS A 281 -4.24 7.83 28.73
CA HIS A 281 -4.67 9.00 27.95
C HIS A 281 -5.78 9.82 28.62
N THR A 282 -6.39 9.32 29.70
CA THR A 282 -7.48 9.99 30.44
C THR A 282 -7.00 11.24 31.17
N CYS A 283 -5.69 11.41 31.37
CA CYS A 283 -5.10 12.64 31.90
C CYS A 283 -5.27 13.87 30.97
N LEU A 284 -5.74 13.70 29.72
CA LEU A 284 -5.93 14.79 28.74
C LEU A 284 -7.37 15.28 28.59
N PHE A 285 -8.34 14.67 29.28
CA PHE A 285 -9.75 15.09 29.27
C PHE A 285 -10.22 15.50 30.67
N LEU A 286 -9.59 16.52 31.24
CA LEU A 286 -10.24 17.31 32.28
C LEU A 286 -11.01 18.45 31.59
N GLU A 287 -12.34 18.28 31.63
CA GLU A 287 -13.42 19.18 31.23
C GLU A 287 -13.65 19.48 29.74
N PRO A 288 -14.77 19.03 29.14
CA PRO A 288 -15.27 19.66 27.91
C PRO A 288 -15.75 21.09 28.23
N PRO A 289 -15.44 22.09 27.39
CA PRO A 289 -15.88 23.46 27.63
C PRO A 289 -17.41 23.55 27.58
N ASN A 290 -18.00 24.06 28.66
CA ASN A 290 -19.44 24.32 28.77
C ASN A 290 -19.93 25.19 27.61
N ILE A 291 -20.72 24.62 26.70
CA ILE A 291 -21.47 25.39 25.72
C ILE A 291 -22.61 26.08 26.48
N GLN A 292 -22.40 27.35 26.84
CA GLN A 292 -23.47 28.21 27.36
C GLN A 292 -24.48 28.49 26.24
N VAL A 293 -25.56 27.71 26.22
CA VAL A 293 -26.73 28.01 25.39
C VAL A 293 -27.43 29.24 26.00
N ARG A 294 -27.25 30.40 25.37
CA ARG A 294 -27.92 31.66 25.74
C ARG A 294 -29.36 31.63 25.19
N LEU A 295 -30.32 31.24 26.02
CA LEU A 295 -31.74 31.41 25.70
C LEU A 295 -32.14 32.90 25.80
N PRO A 296 -33.02 33.43 24.92
CA PRO A 296 -33.50 34.80 25.03
C PRO A 296 -34.52 34.90 26.18
N GLN A 297 -34.30 35.84 27.09
CA GLN A 297 -35.26 36.17 28.14
C GLN A 297 -36.50 36.84 27.54
N GLY A 298 -37.60 36.09 27.44
CA GLY A 298 -38.96 36.62 27.25
C GLY A 298 -39.67 36.67 28.60
N HIS A 299 -40.06 37.87 29.03
CA HIS A 299 -40.89 38.10 30.21
C HIS A 299 -42.35 37.69 29.94
N ALA A 300 -42.94 36.83 30.75
CA ALA A 300 -44.39 36.76 30.97
C ALA A 300 -44.70 36.05 32.31
N GLY A 301 -45.68 36.59 33.05
CA GLY A 301 -46.04 36.25 34.43
C GLY A 301 -46.78 34.91 34.66
N PRO A 302 -47.33 34.71 35.87
CA PRO A 302 -47.54 33.39 36.45
C PRO A 302 -48.90 32.78 36.08
N GLY A 303 -48.89 31.52 35.67
CA GLY A 303 -50.10 30.75 35.41
C GLY A 303 -49.79 29.27 35.16
N THR A 304 -49.88 28.49 36.24
CA THR A 304 -50.22 27.07 36.34
C THR A 304 -50.02 26.20 35.08
N LEU A 305 -49.06 25.26 35.10
CA LEU A 305 -49.14 24.09 34.23
C LEU A 305 -48.63 22.82 34.91
N GLN A 306 -49.54 21.84 34.94
CA GLN A 306 -49.34 20.43 35.20
C GLN A 306 -48.23 19.85 34.33
N SER A 307 -47.54 18.86 34.89
CA SER A 307 -46.62 17.96 34.19
C SER A 307 -47.34 17.24 33.03
N PRO A 308 -46.75 17.18 31.82
CA PRO A 308 -47.13 16.18 30.85
C PRO A 308 -46.08 15.06 30.77
N ASN A 309 -46.64 13.85 30.87
CA ASN A 309 -46.05 12.55 30.60
C ASN A 309 -45.18 12.49 29.34
N CYS A 310 -44.20 11.59 29.43
CA CYS A 310 -43.44 11.03 28.33
C CYS A 310 -44.37 10.52 27.22
N THR A 311 -44.13 10.94 25.98
CA THR A 311 -44.62 10.25 24.77
C THR A 311 -43.48 10.01 23.80
N ALA A 312 -43.30 8.74 23.46
CA ALA A 312 -42.35 8.21 22.51
C ALA A 312 -42.65 8.73 21.09
N PHE A 313 -41.59 8.97 20.31
CA PHE A 313 -41.69 9.25 18.88
C PHE A 313 -42.17 8.00 18.11
N PRO A 314 -43.05 8.15 17.10
CA PRO A 314 -43.56 7.03 16.31
C PRO A 314 -42.56 6.57 15.23
N PRO A 315 -42.69 5.33 14.73
CA PRO A 315 -41.82 4.81 13.68
C PRO A 315 -42.18 5.36 12.29
N VAL A 316 -41.14 5.57 11.47
CA VAL A 316 -41.22 6.02 10.08
C VAL A 316 -41.72 4.88 9.19
N LYS A 317 -42.84 5.09 8.46
CA LYS A 317 -43.34 4.17 7.42
C LYS A 317 -42.63 4.44 6.08
N TRP A 318 -42.10 3.39 5.47
CA TRP A 318 -41.72 3.39 4.06
C TRP A 318 -42.98 3.37 3.19
N GLY A 319 -43.16 4.40 2.37
CA GLY A 319 -44.27 4.52 1.43
C GLY A 319 -43.99 3.71 0.16
N ASP A 320 -44.90 2.78 -0.11
CA ASP A 320 -45.04 2.06 -1.37
C ASP A 320 -45.58 3.04 -2.43
N ASN A 321 -44.82 3.32 -3.48
CA ASN A 321 -45.31 4.13 -4.60
C ASN A 321 -46.06 3.22 -5.56
N GLY A 322 -47.39 3.35 -5.52
CA GLY A 322 -48.30 2.70 -6.44
C GLY A 322 -48.08 3.12 -7.89
N ARG A 323 -48.15 2.10 -8.78
CA ARG A 323 -49.03 2.05 -9.96
C ARG A 323 -49.72 3.39 -10.29
N THR A 324 -49.52 4.01 -11.45
CA THR A 324 -50.11 3.59 -12.74
C THR A 324 -51.43 2.81 -12.55
N GLY A 325 -52.61 3.40 -12.65
CA GLY A 325 -53.00 4.72 -13.19
C GLY A 325 -53.31 5.79 -12.17
#